data_AF-A0A6N2X0N3-F1
#
_entry.id   AF-A0A6N2X0N3-F1
#
_cell.length_a   1.000
_cell.length_b   1.000
_cell.length_c   1.000
_cell.angle_alpha   90.00
_cell.angle_beta   90.00
_cell.angle_gamma   90.00
#
_symmetry.space_group_name_H-M   'P 1'
#
loop_
_entity.id
_entity.type
_entity.pdbx_description
1 polymer ?
#
loop_
_entity_poly.entity_id
_entity_poly.type
_entity_poly.pdbx_seq_one_letter_code
_entity_poly.pdbx_strand_id
1 'polypeptide(L)'
;MKIELENCQKSLTLKDFEEIESKLGYALPERLKEFYLQYNGGSTKQIASINKYQEVEIEDFFPFKYNKDFKNDPRYTAEGETLELRKAGAISDSILIFAMESTDEGRITIDLVNGKIYLYPIVGMQDVIFNFGEPRLVANSIDDFFDNLVVLDGHKAIPAIEEIEEGQTETAGVMPELSDCSASLTKEDIKNFEVELNVKIPAGMKNFYLKFNGGMPSPYCYQPQDEDLDRVEINAFFPIKERTNAFETIEVIAKDIWSRNLMPCNLLPFAMDSGGNYYALNLKNKKIYYYLTDEWDENASREYNFETNTRYIAQSFNYFINHFIEEEE
;
A
#
# COMPACT_ATOMS: atom_id res chain seq x y z
N MET A 1 18.29 8.82 -17.00
CA MET A 1 17.00 8.38 -17.58
C MET A 1 15.91 9.07 -16.77
N LYS A 2 14.86 9.63 -17.41
CA LYS A 2 13.81 10.36 -16.69
C LYS A 2 12.74 9.36 -16.23
N ILE A 3 12.22 9.51 -15.02
CA ILE A 3 11.11 8.68 -14.54
C ILE A 3 9.88 8.87 -15.42
N GLU A 4 9.20 7.77 -15.74
CA GLU A 4 7.91 7.78 -16.44
C GLU A 4 6.81 7.37 -15.48
N LEU A 5 5.74 8.17 -15.45
CA LEU A 5 4.55 7.90 -14.65
C LEU A 5 3.37 7.49 -15.52
N GLU A 6 2.52 6.62 -14.98
CA GLU A 6 1.21 6.28 -15.53
C GLU A 6 0.08 6.70 -14.59
N ASN A 7 -1.14 6.74 -15.12
CA ASN A 7 -2.35 7.11 -14.37
C ASN A 7 -2.30 8.50 -13.71
N CYS A 8 -1.50 9.42 -14.27
CA CYS A 8 -1.43 10.81 -13.80
C CYS A 8 -2.81 11.49 -13.84
N GLN A 9 -3.03 12.37 -12.87
CA GLN A 9 -4.27 13.14 -12.76
C GLN A 9 -4.23 14.39 -13.65
N LYS A 10 -5.32 15.15 -13.63
CA LYS A 10 -5.43 16.43 -14.34
C LYS A 10 -4.23 17.33 -13.99
N SER A 11 -3.56 17.86 -15.01
CA SER A 11 -2.43 18.79 -14.85
C SER A 11 -2.81 20.00 -14.00
N LEU A 12 -1.87 20.41 -13.15
CA LEU A 12 -2.00 21.60 -12.32
C LEU A 12 -1.65 22.86 -13.09
N THR A 13 -2.17 23.97 -12.60
CA THR A 13 -1.84 25.33 -13.03
C THR A 13 -1.09 26.07 -11.92
N LEU A 14 -0.43 27.19 -12.25
CA LEU A 14 0.22 28.02 -11.23
C LEU A 14 -0.76 28.50 -10.15
N LYS A 15 -2.01 28.81 -10.54
CA LYS A 15 -3.08 29.16 -9.60
C LYS A 15 -3.44 27.99 -8.67
N ASP A 16 -3.39 26.75 -9.15
CA ASP A 16 -3.62 25.60 -8.28
C ASP A 16 -2.55 25.53 -7.18
N PHE A 17 -1.28 25.83 -7.50
CA PHE A 17 -0.22 25.89 -6.50
C PHE A 17 -0.41 27.02 -5.49
N GLU A 18 -0.83 28.21 -5.90
CA GLU A 18 -1.15 29.31 -4.98
C GLU A 18 -2.21 28.87 -3.94
N GLU A 19 -3.24 28.15 -4.38
CA GLU A 19 -4.27 27.61 -3.49
C GLU A 19 -3.75 26.49 -2.58
N ILE A 20 -2.89 25.61 -3.08
CA ILE A 20 -2.26 24.52 -2.31
C ILE A 20 -1.32 25.11 -1.24
N GLU A 21 -0.41 26.00 -1.62
CA GLU A 21 0.52 26.68 -0.73
C GLU A 21 -0.22 27.49 0.34
N SER A 22 -1.32 28.15 -0.03
CA SER A 22 -2.18 28.87 0.92
C SER A 22 -2.84 27.93 1.95
N LYS A 23 -3.19 26.70 1.57
CA LYS A 23 -3.75 25.71 2.52
C LYS A 23 -2.67 25.10 3.41
N LEU A 24 -1.51 24.80 2.84
CA LEU A 24 -0.39 24.22 3.56
C LEU A 24 0.27 25.21 4.52
N GLY A 25 0.19 26.51 4.23
CA GLY A 25 0.88 27.58 4.98
C GLY A 25 2.35 27.74 4.61
N TYR A 26 2.80 27.09 3.54
CA TYR A 26 4.19 27.06 3.09
C TYR A 26 4.27 27.10 1.57
N ALA A 27 5.32 27.74 1.04
CA ALA A 27 5.64 27.65 -0.37
C ALA A 27 6.22 26.27 -0.71
N LEU A 28 5.84 25.72 -1.86
CA LEU A 28 6.42 24.49 -2.38
C LEU A 28 7.73 24.80 -3.11
N PRO A 29 8.76 23.94 -3.02
CA PRO A 29 9.97 24.11 -3.81
C PRO A 29 9.69 24.15 -5.31
N GLU A 30 10.38 25.03 -6.05
CA GLU A 30 10.15 25.21 -7.49
C GLU A 30 10.30 23.90 -8.28
N ARG A 31 11.33 23.11 -7.99
CA ARG A 31 11.54 21.82 -8.66
C ARG A 31 10.42 20.80 -8.38
N LEU A 32 9.80 20.86 -7.20
CA LEU A 32 8.62 20.04 -6.91
C LEU A 32 7.43 20.49 -7.77
N LYS A 33 7.21 21.82 -7.88
CA LYS A 33 6.15 22.38 -8.73
C LYS A 33 6.36 22.04 -10.21
N GLU A 34 7.59 22.15 -10.72
CA GLU A 34 7.94 21.77 -12.09
C GLU A 34 7.62 20.30 -12.39
N PHE A 35 7.91 19.41 -11.44
CA PHE A 35 7.55 18.01 -11.53
C PHE A 35 6.01 17.83 -11.62
N TYR A 36 5.27 18.44 -10.70
CA TYR A 36 3.81 18.31 -10.62
C TYR A 36 3.04 19.06 -11.72
N LEU A 37 3.66 20.04 -12.38
CA LEU A 37 3.15 20.64 -13.62
C LEU A 37 3.16 19.63 -14.78
N GLN A 38 4.15 18.74 -14.81
CA GLN A 38 4.29 17.71 -15.85
C GLN A 38 3.49 16.45 -15.50
N TYR A 39 3.53 16.04 -14.23
CA TYR A 39 2.92 14.81 -13.75
C TYR A 39 2.19 15.08 -12.43
N ASN A 40 0.87 15.28 -12.48
CA ASN A 40 0.10 15.44 -11.26
C ASN A 40 -0.16 14.07 -10.59
N GLY A 41 0.81 13.62 -9.79
CA GLY A 41 0.84 12.29 -9.21
C GLY A 41 0.97 11.17 -10.26
N GLY A 42 0.69 9.94 -9.83
CA GLY A 42 0.70 8.74 -10.67
C GLY A 42 1.68 7.68 -10.20
N SER A 43 1.54 6.49 -10.76
CA SER A 43 2.35 5.31 -10.43
C SER A 43 3.58 5.23 -11.30
N THR A 44 4.68 4.71 -10.76
CA THR A 44 5.91 4.51 -11.52
C THR A 44 5.74 3.38 -12.55
N LYS A 45 5.97 3.66 -13.84
CA LYS A 45 5.91 2.61 -14.90
C LYS A 45 7.07 1.62 -14.81
N GLN A 46 8.11 2.03 -14.12
CA GLN A 46 9.43 1.42 -14.05
C GLN A 46 9.90 1.55 -12.61
N ILE A 47 10.70 0.58 -12.15
CA ILE A 47 11.23 0.59 -10.79
C ILE A 47 12.07 1.85 -10.62
N ALA A 48 11.57 2.81 -9.85
CA ALA A 48 12.24 4.05 -9.52
C ALA A 48 12.69 3.97 -8.07
N SER A 49 13.97 4.20 -7.80
CA SER A 49 14.52 4.10 -6.46
C SER A 49 15.47 5.26 -6.19
N ILE A 50 15.48 5.75 -4.95
CA ILE A 50 16.53 6.63 -4.46
C ILE A 50 17.49 5.80 -3.63
N ASN A 51 18.78 5.88 -3.97
CA ASN A 51 19.83 5.11 -3.30
C ASN A 51 20.97 6.04 -2.88
N LYS A 52 20.69 6.85 -1.86
CA LYS A 52 21.65 7.81 -1.30
C LYS A 52 22.13 7.40 0.10
N TYR A 53 21.18 7.28 1.02
CA TYR A 53 21.44 6.87 2.41
C TYR A 53 20.97 5.44 2.67
N GLN A 54 19.84 5.09 2.06
CA GLN A 54 19.24 3.77 2.02
C GLN A 54 18.55 3.63 0.66
N GLU A 55 18.28 2.40 0.22
CA GLU A 55 17.48 2.15 -0.97
C GLU A 55 16.01 2.31 -0.61
N VAL A 56 15.31 3.23 -1.30
CA VAL A 56 13.86 3.40 -1.19
C VAL A 56 13.27 3.37 -2.58
N GLU A 57 12.55 2.29 -2.89
CA GLU A 57 11.79 2.16 -4.13
C GLU A 57 10.47 2.95 -4.02
N ILE A 58 10.18 3.77 -5.02
CA ILE A 58 8.98 4.62 -5.08
C ILE A 58 7.90 3.90 -5.87
N GLU A 59 6.74 3.70 -5.25
CA GLU A 59 5.55 3.16 -5.91
C GLU A 59 4.73 4.26 -6.58
N ASP A 60 4.29 5.23 -5.79
CA ASP A 60 3.35 6.26 -6.22
C ASP A 60 3.79 7.66 -5.80
N PHE A 61 3.53 8.63 -6.69
CA PHE A 61 3.49 10.04 -6.34
C PHE A 61 2.02 10.44 -6.12
N PHE A 62 1.72 11.03 -4.98
CA PHE A 62 0.34 11.40 -4.65
C PHE A 62 -0.09 12.64 -5.43
N PRO A 63 -1.26 12.61 -6.08
CA PRO A 63 -1.72 13.77 -6.84
C PRO A 63 -2.06 14.92 -5.90
N PHE A 64 -1.85 16.15 -6.34
CA PHE A 64 -2.41 17.32 -5.69
C PHE A 64 -3.76 17.68 -6.29
N LYS A 65 -4.68 18.18 -5.45
CA LYS A 65 -5.97 18.82 -5.77
C LYS A 65 -7.01 18.01 -6.55
N TYR A 66 -6.60 17.28 -7.57
CA TYR A 66 -7.44 16.50 -8.46
C TYR A 66 -7.09 15.03 -8.29
N ASN A 67 -8.05 14.24 -7.84
CA ASN A 67 -7.92 12.79 -7.78
C ASN A 67 -9.24 12.15 -8.23
N LYS A 68 -9.35 11.88 -9.54
CA LYS A 68 -10.59 11.37 -10.15
C LYS A 68 -10.99 10.00 -9.60
N ASP A 69 -10.01 9.21 -9.17
CA ASP A 69 -10.21 7.83 -8.70
C ASP A 69 -10.95 7.81 -7.34
N PHE A 70 -10.95 8.95 -6.66
CA PHE A 70 -11.68 9.21 -5.42
C PHE A 70 -12.65 10.40 -5.54
N LYS A 71 -13.18 10.66 -6.74
CA LYS A 71 -14.18 11.73 -6.99
C LYS A 71 -13.71 13.12 -6.52
N ASN A 72 -12.39 13.36 -6.52
CA ASN A 72 -11.72 14.55 -5.99
C ASN A 72 -11.98 14.80 -4.49
N ASP A 73 -12.18 13.74 -3.70
CA ASP A 73 -12.15 13.84 -2.24
C ASP A 73 -10.74 14.30 -1.80
N PRO A 74 -10.61 15.46 -1.13
CA PRO A 74 -9.32 16.02 -0.74
C PRO A 74 -8.48 15.08 0.12
N ARG A 75 -9.09 14.15 0.88
CA ARG A 75 -8.33 13.25 1.78
C ARG A 75 -7.38 12.31 1.04
N TYR A 76 -7.56 12.14 -0.26
CA TYR A 76 -6.72 11.28 -1.11
C TYR A 76 -5.81 12.10 -2.04
N THR A 77 -5.45 13.32 -1.64
CA THR A 77 -4.42 14.13 -2.31
C THR A 77 -3.23 14.35 -1.39
N ALA A 78 -2.07 14.64 -1.97
CA ALA A 78 -0.84 14.91 -1.23
C ALA A 78 -1.06 15.99 -0.14
N GLU A 79 -1.71 17.10 -0.50
CA GLU A 79 -1.99 18.17 0.45
C GLU A 79 -3.08 17.82 1.46
N GLY A 80 -4.10 17.05 1.09
CA GLY A 80 -5.19 16.75 2.01
C GLY A 80 -4.86 15.66 3.02
N GLU A 81 -4.18 14.59 2.61
CA GLU A 81 -3.64 13.57 3.54
C GLU A 81 -2.67 14.23 4.53
N THR A 82 -1.76 15.08 4.03
CA THR A 82 -0.86 15.88 4.87
C THR A 82 -1.62 16.71 5.90
N LEU A 83 -2.67 17.43 5.50
CA LEU A 83 -3.43 18.29 6.41
C LEU A 83 -4.18 17.51 7.48
N GLU A 84 -4.75 16.35 7.15
CA GLU A 84 -5.41 15.48 8.14
C GLU A 84 -4.41 14.91 9.15
N LEU A 85 -3.23 14.47 8.69
CA LEU A 85 -2.18 13.93 9.58
C LEU A 85 -1.56 15.02 10.47
N ARG A 86 -1.37 16.25 9.96
CA ARG A 86 -0.97 17.41 10.78
C ARG A 86 -2.01 17.72 11.85
N LYS A 87 -3.29 17.76 11.46
CA LYS A 87 -4.41 18.04 12.38
C LYS A 87 -4.51 16.99 13.49
N ALA A 88 -4.19 15.74 13.19
CA ALA A 88 -4.12 14.66 14.17
C ALA A 88 -2.82 14.67 15.01
N GLY A 89 -1.84 15.53 14.68
CA GLY A 89 -0.55 15.58 15.36
C GLY A 89 0.42 14.46 14.99
N ALA A 90 0.12 13.68 13.95
CA ALA A 90 0.95 12.55 13.51
C ALA A 90 2.23 12.98 12.79
N ILE A 91 2.24 14.18 12.19
CA ILE A 91 3.40 14.80 11.56
C ILE A 91 3.47 16.29 11.92
N SER A 92 4.65 16.89 11.85
CA SER A 92 4.81 18.31 12.15
C SER A 92 4.19 19.22 11.07
N ASP A 93 3.89 20.46 11.45
CA ASP A 93 3.30 21.45 10.54
C ASP A 93 4.16 21.79 9.32
N SER A 94 5.46 21.49 9.31
CA SER A 94 6.31 21.73 8.14
C SER A 94 6.37 20.56 7.17
N ILE A 95 5.92 19.37 7.57
CA ILE A 95 6.03 18.14 6.76
C ILE A 95 4.95 18.09 5.70
N LEU A 96 5.33 17.80 4.47
CA LEU A 96 4.44 17.52 3.34
C LEU A 96 4.73 16.12 2.80
N ILE A 97 3.70 15.28 2.75
CA ILE A 97 3.74 13.98 2.09
C ILE A 97 3.53 14.19 0.60
N PHE A 98 4.35 13.56 -0.23
CA PHE A 98 4.21 13.69 -1.69
C PHE A 98 4.40 12.37 -2.46
N ALA A 99 4.88 11.31 -1.82
CA ALA A 99 5.05 10.02 -2.45
C ALA A 99 4.98 8.88 -1.42
N MET A 100 4.94 7.65 -1.93
CA MET A 100 4.84 6.41 -1.18
C MET A 100 5.93 5.45 -1.65
N GLU A 101 6.60 4.79 -0.70
CA GLU A 101 7.52 3.70 -1.04
C GLU A 101 6.77 2.39 -1.33
N SER A 102 7.41 1.48 -2.06
CA SER A 102 6.77 0.24 -2.52
C SER A 102 6.85 -0.94 -1.55
N THR A 103 7.75 -0.88 -0.56
CA THR A 103 7.95 -1.99 0.38
C THR A 103 6.86 -2.00 1.43
N ASP A 104 6.84 -1.04 2.35
CA ASP A 104 5.89 -1.03 3.46
C ASP A 104 4.90 0.12 3.38
N GLU A 105 4.77 0.73 2.19
CA GLU A 105 3.88 1.85 1.91
C GLU A 105 4.17 3.08 2.78
N GLY A 106 5.39 3.16 3.33
CA GLY A 106 5.89 4.31 4.07
C GLY A 106 5.76 5.61 3.26
N ARG A 107 5.58 6.73 3.97
CA ARG A 107 5.35 8.03 3.33
C ARG A 107 6.67 8.74 3.08
N ILE A 108 6.91 9.11 1.83
CA ILE A 108 8.04 9.95 1.44
C ILE A 108 7.58 11.40 1.54
N THR A 109 8.32 12.17 2.33
CA THR A 109 7.93 13.52 2.76
C THR A 109 9.04 14.53 2.54
N ILE A 110 8.67 15.80 2.46
CA ILE A 110 9.59 16.94 2.51
C ILE A 110 9.27 17.81 3.73
N ASP A 111 10.29 18.18 4.49
CA ASP A 111 10.19 19.25 5.48
C ASP A 111 10.33 20.59 4.77
N LEU A 112 9.23 21.36 4.68
CA LEU A 112 9.19 22.63 3.95
C LEU A 112 9.97 23.77 4.64
N VAL A 113 10.49 23.57 5.86
CA VAL A 113 11.34 24.55 6.55
C VAL A 113 12.82 24.33 6.23
N ASN A 114 13.31 23.08 6.31
CA ASN A 114 14.74 22.79 6.09
C ASN A 114 15.04 22.15 4.73
N GLY A 115 14.01 21.77 3.97
CA GLY A 115 14.08 21.21 2.63
C GLY A 115 14.40 19.72 2.54
N LYS A 116 14.70 19.04 3.65
CA LYS A 116 15.13 17.63 3.67
C LYS A 116 13.97 16.70 3.36
N ILE A 117 14.31 15.54 2.78
CA ILE A 117 13.36 14.49 2.41
C ILE A 117 13.52 13.31 3.35
N TYR A 118 12.40 12.82 3.87
CA TYR A 118 12.38 11.72 4.82
C TYR A 118 11.39 10.63 4.39
N LEU A 119 11.74 9.38 4.67
CA LEU A 119 10.81 8.27 4.71
C LEU A 119 10.24 8.18 6.13
N TYR A 120 8.93 8.27 6.24
CA TYR A 120 8.16 8.03 7.46
C TYR A 120 7.62 6.59 7.37
N PRO A 121 8.26 5.62 8.06
CA PRO A 121 7.76 4.25 8.09
C PRO A 121 6.45 4.22 8.86
N ILE A 122 5.45 3.50 8.37
CA ILE A 122 4.20 3.32 9.08
C ILE A 122 4.38 2.13 10.03
N VAL A 123 4.22 2.35 11.32
CA VAL A 123 4.35 1.30 12.35
C VAL A 123 3.02 0.87 12.94
N GLY A 124 1.97 1.66 12.72
CA GLY A 124 0.62 1.33 13.14
C GLY A 124 -0.41 2.29 12.56
N MET A 125 -1.67 2.11 12.95
CA MET A 125 -2.76 2.99 12.55
C MET A 125 -3.78 3.06 13.68
N GLN A 126 -4.34 4.25 13.92
CA GLN A 126 -5.47 4.45 14.81
C GLN A 126 -6.58 5.15 14.03
N ASP A 127 -7.78 4.53 13.97
CA ASP A 127 -8.90 4.91 13.11
C ASP A 127 -8.53 5.01 11.62
N VAL A 128 -8.15 6.21 11.16
CA VAL A 128 -7.73 6.52 9.78
C VAL A 128 -6.39 7.26 9.74
N ILE A 129 -5.74 7.43 10.91
CA ILE A 129 -4.50 8.18 11.09
C ILE A 129 -3.34 7.20 11.24
N PHE A 130 -2.26 7.43 10.49
CA PHE A 130 -1.06 6.62 10.57
C PHE A 130 -0.23 6.96 11.80
N ASN A 131 0.24 5.94 12.51
CA ASN A 131 1.31 6.05 13.48
C ASN A 131 2.62 5.82 12.75
N PHE A 132 3.48 6.84 12.73
CA PHE A 132 4.78 6.77 12.08
C PHE A 132 5.87 6.40 13.08
N GLY A 133 6.79 5.53 12.64
CA GLY A 133 8.04 5.28 13.34
C GLY A 133 9.05 6.41 13.09
N GLU A 134 10.28 6.21 13.58
CA GLU A 134 11.35 7.19 13.45
C GLU A 134 11.63 7.56 11.97
N PRO A 135 11.51 8.84 11.58
CA PRO A 135 11.74 9.27 10.20
C PRO A 135 13.18 9.05 9.75
N ARG A 136 13.36 8.43 8.59
CA ARG A 136 14.67 8.12 8.01
C ARG A 136 15.02 9.13 6.92
N LEU A 137 16.21 9.73 6.97
CA LEU A 137 16.65 10.68 5.96
C LEU A 137 16.86 9.98 4.61
N VAL A 138 16.24 10.51 3.56
CA VAL A 138 16.28 9.96 2.20
C VAL A 138 17.05 10.87 1.24
N ALA A 139 16.90 12.19 1.37
CA ALA A 139 17.68 13.18 0.61
C ALA A 139 17.82 14.50 1.38
N ASN A 140 18.83 15.30 1.03
CA ASN A 140 19.08 16.59 1.68
C ASN A 140 18.23 17.74 1.14
N SER A 141 17.67 17.59 -0.05
CA SER A 141 16.79 18.57 -0.70
C SER A 141 15.91 17.88 -1.74
N ILE A 142 14.91 18.60 -2.26
CA ILE A 142 14.14 18.09 -3.40
C ILE A 142 14.99 17.93 -4.66
N ASP A 143 15.98 18.81 -4.85
CA ASP A 143 16.93 18.71 -5.95
C ASP A 143 17.74 17.43 -5.84
N ASP A 144 18.32 17.20 -4.66
CA ASP A 144 19.08 16.01 -4.34
C ASP A 144 18.25 14.74 -4.49
N PHE A 145 16.96 14.78 -4.12
CA PHE A 145 16.04 13.67 -4.34
C PHE A 145 15.88 13.33 -5.82
N PHE A 146 15.54 14.31 -6.66
CA PHE A 146 15.35 14.06 -8.09
C PHE A 146 16.66 13.79 -8.84
N ASP A 147 17.79 14.31 -8.38
CA ASP A 147 19.12 14.05 -8.96
C ASP A 147 19.60 12.61 -8.67
N ASN A 148 19.21 12.04 -7.53
CA ASN A 148 19.56 10.67 -7.12
C ASN A 148 18.43 9.65 -7.37
N LEU A 149 17.32 10.08 -7.94
CA LEU A 149 16.24 9.18 -8.32
C LEU A 149 16.64 8.43 -9.59
N VAL A 150 16.88 7.12 -9.46
CA VAL A 150 17.33 6.25 -10.55
C VAL A 150 16.23 5.30 -10.98
N VAL A 151 16.22 4.99 -12.28
CA VAL A 151 15.41 3.92 -12.83
C VAL A 151 16.26 2.66 -12.82
N LEU A 152 15.82 1.64 -12.09
CA LEU A 152 16.51 0.36 -12.03
C LEU A 152 16.13 -0.48 -13.26
N ASP A 153 17.02 -0.47 -14.26
CA ASP A 153 16.88 -1.26 -15.49
C ASP A 153 17.20 -2.75 -15.19
N GLY A 154 16.25 -3.47 -14.60
CA GLY A 154 16.16 -4.94 -14.53
C GLY A 154 17.32 -5.74 -13.91
N HIS A 155 18.51 -5.17 -13.72
CA HIS A 155 19.75 -5.84 -13.38
C HIS A 155 20.61 -4.93 -12.49
N LYS A 156 20.34 -4.98 -11.18
CA LYS A 156 21.32 -4.99 -10.09
C LYS A 156 20.56 -4.99 -8.77
N ALA A 157 20.22 -6.19 -8.30
CA ALA A 157 20.15 -6.38 -6.86
C ALA A 157 21.60 -6.30 -6.36
N ILE A 158 21.89 -5.30 -5.53
CA ILE A 158 23.07 -5.30 -4.66
C ILE A 158 22.56 -5.72 -3.28
N PRO A 159 23.30 -6.51 -2.49
CA PRO A 159 22.76 -7.25 -1.35
C PRO A 159 22.19 -6.32 -0.28
N ALA A 160 21.12 -6.79 0.36
CA ALA A 160 20.51 -6.25 1.55
C ALA A 160 21.58 -5.77 2.55
N ILE A 161 21.47 -4.50 2.95
CA ILE A 161 22.17 -3.98 4.12
C ILE A 161 21.32 -4.36 5.34
N GLU A 162 22.05 -4.85 6.34
CA GLU A 162 21.62 -5.50 7.58
C GLU A 162 20.42 -4.82 8.27
N GLU A 163 19.53 -5.68 8.76
CA GLU A 163 18.48 -5.37 9.73
C GLU A 163 19.06 -4.54 10.87
N ILE A 164 18.62 -3.28 10.99
CA ILE A 164 18.75 -2.53 12.22
C ILE A 164 17.51 -2.88 13.04
N GLU A 165 17.68 -3.84 13.94
CA GLU A 165 16.81 -3.98 15.12
C GLU A 165 16.90 -2.68 15.92
N GLU A 166 15.76 -2.04 16.19
CA GLU A 166 15.59 -1.28 17.42
C GLU A 166 14.09 -1.23 17.78
N GLY A 167 13.79 -1.75 18.96
CA GLY A 167 12.44 -2.10 19.36
C GLY A 167 11.67 -1.02 20.11
N GLN A 168 10.38 -1.30 20.26
CA GLN A 168 9.60 -1.12 21.47
C GLN A 168 8.44 -2.15 21.43
N THR A 169 8.03 -2.59 22.61
CA THR A 169 7.24 -3.79 22.88
C THR A 169 5.82 -3.75 22.30
N GLU A 170 5.65 -4.39 21.14
CA GLU A 170 4.41 -5.02 20.67
C GLU A 170 4.78 -6.45 20.30
N THR A 171 3.91 -7.43 20.55
CA THR A 171 4.19 -8.87 20.32
C THR A 171 4.85 -9.07 18.96
N ALA A 172 6.12 -9.51 18.95
CA ALA A 172 6.88 -9.73 17.72
C ALA A 172 6.15 -10.78 16.90
N GLY A 173 5.43 -10.33 15.88
CA GLY A 173 4.79 -11.25 14.95
C GLY A 173 5.83 -11.89 14.06
N VAL A 174 5.43 -13.01 13.43
CA VAL A 174 6.29 -13.81 12.58
C VAL A 174 5.72 -13.90 11.17
N MET A 175 6.60 -14.12 10.19
CA MET A 175 6.17 -14.49 8.85
C MET A 175 5.79 -15.98 8.82
N PRO A 176 4.60 -16.36 8.33
CA PRO A 176 4.20 -17.76 8.34
C PRO A 176 4.99 -18.58 7.33
N GLU A 177 5.23 -19.84 7.65
CA GLU A 177 5.59 -20.86 6.67
C GLU A 177 4.34 -21.29 5.91
N LEU A 178 4.48 -21.57 4.62
CA LEU A 178 3.36 -21.95 3.75
C LEU A 178 3.53 -23.40 3.29
N SER A 179 2.52 -24.23 3.55
CA SER A 179 2.41 -25.57 2.98
C SER A 179 1.41 -25.62 1.83
N ASP A 180 1.45 -26.69 1.04
CA ASP A 180 0.52 -26.92 -0.09
C ASP A 180 0.46 -25.77 -1.11
N CYS A 181 1.59 -25.07 -1.30
CA CYS A 181 1.77 -24.05 -2.32
C CYS A 181 1.53 -24.62 -3.72
N SER A 182 0.99 -23.79 -4.61
CA SER A 182 0.90 -24.11 -6.04
C SER A 182 2.26 -23.98 -6.74
N ALA A 183 2.30 -24.23 -8.05
CA ALA A 183 3.49 -24.11 -8.87
C ALA A 183 4.11 -22.70 -8.76
N SER A 184 5.44 -22.64 -8.65
CA SER A 184 6.17 -21.36 -8.53
C SER A 184 5.90 -20.44 -9.71
N LEU A 185 5.74 -19.15 -9.41
CA LEU A 185 5.46 -18.13 -10.42
C LEU A 185 6.73 -17.48 -10.94
N THR A 186 6.65 -17.01 -12.18
CA THR A 186 7.63 -16.08 -12.75
C THR A 186 7.14 -14.64 -12.65
N LYS A 187 8.04 -13.66 -12.83
CA LYS A 187 7.67 -12.24 -12.92
C LYS A 187 6.67 -11.96 -14.06
N GLU A 188 6.76 -12.72 -15.16
CA GLU A 188 5.82 -12.58 -16.27
C GLU A 188 4.43 -13.12 -15.90
N ASP A 189 4.34 -14.18 -15.08
CA ASP A 189 3.06 -14.67 -14.57
C ASP A 189 2.35 -13.62 -13.71
N ILE A 190 3.08 -12.96 -12.80
CA ILE A 190 2.55 -11.85 -12.00
C ILE A 190 2.08 -10.68 -12.88
N LYS A 191 2.84 -10.35 -13.92
CA LYS A 191 2.46 -9.31 -14.87
C LYS A 191 1.19 -9.70 -15.66
N ASN A 192 1.08 -10.95 -16.09
CA ASN A 192 -0.10 -11.46 -16.78
C ASN A 192 -1.33 -11.43 -15.86
N PHE A 193 -1.17 -11.80 -14.59
CA PHE A 193 -2.19 -11.68 -13.55
C PHE A 193 -2.70 -10.23 -13.40
N GLU A 194 -1.78 -9.27 -13.24
CA GLU A 194 -2.12 -7.84 -13.12
C GLU A 194 -2.87 -7.32 -14.37
N VAL A 195 -2.44 -7.74 -15.56
CA VAL A 195 -3.09 -7.38 -16.83
C VAL A 195 -4.47 -8.02 -16.97
N GLU A 196 -4.61 -9.31 -16.62
CA GLU A 196 -5.85 -10.08 -16.76
C GLU A 196 -6.98 -9.52 -15.88
N LEU A 197 -6.66 -9.12 -14.66
CA LEU A 197 -7.61 -8.50 -13.74
C LEU A 197 -7.68 -6.97 -13.85
N ASN A 198 -6.77 -6.36 -14.62
CA ASN A 198 -6.59 -4.91 -14.69
C ASN A 198 -6.38 -4.29 -13.29
N VAL A 199 -5.45 -4.86 -12.53
CA VAL A 199 -5.11 -4.45 -11.16
C VAL A 199 -3.61 -4.18 -11.03
N LYS A 200 -3.23 -3.52 -9.94
CA LYS A 200 -1.83 -3.38 -9.49
C LYS A 200 -1.72 -3.78 -8.03
N ILE A 201 -0.93 -4.80 -7.74
CA ILE A 201 -0.67 -5.28 -6.37
C ILE A 201 0.63 -4.69 -5.83
N PRO A 202 0.77 -4.50 -4.50
CA PRO A 202 2.00 -3.97 -3.89
C PRO A 202 3.23 -4.83 -4.18
N ALA A 203 4.43 -4.22 -4.20
CA ALA A 203 5.67 -4.96 -4.47
C ALA A 203 5.92 -6.08 -3.44
N GLY A 204 5.60 -5.83 -2.17
CA GLY A 204 5.60 -6.85 -1.12
C GLY A 204 4.78 -8.09 -1.45
N MET A 205 3.57 -7.88 -1.97
CA MET A 205 2.68 -8.96 -2.40
C MET A 205 3.25 -9.73 -3.61
N LYS A 206 3.86 -9.03 -4.58
CA LYS A 206 4.53 -9.70 -5.71
C LYS A 206 5.66 -10.61 -5.24
N ASN A 207 6.49 -10.12 -4.32
CA ASN A 207 7.62 -10.87 -3.77
C ASN A 207 7.14 -12.09 -2.98
N PHE A 208 6.06 -11.94 -2.21
CA PHE A 208 5.42 -13.05 -1.53
C PHE A 208 4.98 -14.13 -2.52
N TYR A 209 4.20 -13.80 -3.55
CA TYR A 209 3.70 -14.78 -4.52
C TYR A 209 4.78 -15.41 -5.41
N LEU A 210 5.89 -14.72 -5.65
CA LEU A 210 7.07 -15.31 -6.32
C LEU A 210 7.77 -16.37 -5.45
N LYS A 211 7.68 -16.24 -4.13
CA LYS A 211 8.26 -17.20 -3.17
C LYS A 211 7.29 -18.31 -2.78
N PHE A 212 6.02 -17.95 -2.56
CA PHE A 212 4.94 -18.80 -2.07
C PHE A 212 3.66 -18.54 -2.89
N ASN A 213 3.35 -19.43 -3.84
CA ASN A 213 2.16 -19.27 -4.67
C ASN A 213 0.89 -19.84 -3.99
N GLY A 214 0.32 -19.06 -3.07
CA GLY A 214 -0.77 -19.51 -2.20
C GLY A 214 -0.29 -20.53 -1.16
N GLY A 215 -1.22 -21.24 -0.53
CA GLY A 215 -0.93 -22.29 0.45
C GLY A 215 -1.58 -22.04 1.81
N MET A 216 -1.36 -22.97 2.74
CA MET A 216 -1.88 -22.90 4.10
C MET A 216 -0.78 -22.36 5.03
N PRO A 217 -1.02 -21.27 5.78
CA PRO A 217 -0.01 -20.69 6.64
C PRO A 217 0.12 -21.42 7.99
N SER A 218 1.33 -21.46 8.52
CA SER A 218 1.64 -21.84 9.89
C SER A 218 2.70 -20.88 10.45
N PRO A 219 2.41 -20.10 11.50
CA PRO A 219 1.12 -20.00 12.19
C PRO A 219 -0.01 -19.45 11.29
N TYR A 220 -1.26 -19.68 11.69
CA TYR A 220 -2.46 -19.21 10.97
C TYR A 220 -3.25 -18.13 11.72
N CYS A 221 -2.87 -17.82 12.97
CA CYS A 221 -3.52 -16.78 13.77
C CYS A 221 -2.93 -15.40 13.46
N TYR A 222 -3.79 -14.38 13.37
CA TYR A 222 -3.40 -13.00 13.14
C TYR A 222 -4.13 -12.06 14.09
N GLN A 223 -3.43 -11.04 14.62
CA GLN A 223 -4.06 -9.95 15.39
C GLN A 223 -4.28 -8.76 14.45
N PRO A 224 -5.54 -8.39 14.15
CA PRO A 224 -5.82 -7.17 13.40
C PRO A 224 -5.21 -5.93 14.07
N GLN A 225 -4.80 -4.96 13.25
CA GLN A 225 -4.40 -3.62 13.73
C GLN A 225 -5.61 -2.80 14.21
N ASP A 226 -6.82 -3.19 13.85
CA ASP A 226 -8.04 -2.68 14.45
C ASP A 226 -8.18 -3.26 15.86
N GLU A 227 -7.95 -2.44 16.89
CA GLU A 227 -7.95 -2.85 18.30
C GLU A 227 -9.30 -3.40 18.78
N ASP A 228 -10.40 -3.06 18.08
CA ASP A 228 -11.75 -3.54 18.41
C ASP A 228 -12.03 -4.94 17.84
N LEU A 229 -11.13 -5.50 17.02
CA LEU A 229 -11.27 -6.84 16.45
C LEU A 229 -10.49 -7.89 17.25
N ASP A 230 -11.19 -8.99 17.55
CA ASP A 230 -10.57 -10.20 18.08
C ASP A 230 -9.58 -10.81 17.08
N ARG A 231 -8.71 -11.70 17.57
CA ARG A 231 -7.81 -12.50 16.73
C ARG A 231 -8.60 -13.25 15.65
N VAL A 232 -8.03 -13.28 14.46
CA VAL A 232 -8.65 -13.91 13.29
C VAL A 232 -7.79 -15.06 12.75
N GLU A 233 -8.45 -15.99 12.06
CA GLU A 233 -7.81 -17.11 11.38
C GLU A 233 -7.55 -16.76 9.91
N ILE A 234 -6.33 -17.02 9.44
CA ILE A 234 -5.99 -17.08 8.02
C ILE A 234 -5.81 -18.55 7.62
N ASN A 235 -6.85 -19.17 7.07
CA ASN A 235 -6.83 -20.59 6.75
C ASN A 235 -6.03 -20.89 5.47
N ALA A 236 -6.13 -20.03 4.45
CA ALA A 236 -5.43 -20.24 3.19
C ALA A 236 -5.21 -18.95 2.41
N PHE A 237 -4.05 -18.87 1.75
CA PHE A 237 -3.77 -17.94 0.65
C PHE A 237 -4.12 -18.58 -0.69
N PHE A 238 -4.85 -17.86 -1.54
CA PHE A 238 -5.24 -18.35 -2.85
C PHE A 238 -4.06 -18.29 -3.83
N PRO A 239 -3.84 -19.31 -4.66
CA PRO A 239 -2.80 -19.27 -5.67
C PRO A 239 -3.17 -18.33 -6.82
N ILE A 240 -2.17 -17.93 -7.60
CA ILE A 240 -2.28 -17.26 -8.90
C ILE A 240 -1.97 -18.29 -9.99
N LYS A 241 -2.62 -18.15 -11.17
CA LYS A 241 -2.42 -18.93 -12.40
C LYS A 241 -2.82 -20.41 -12.36
N GLU A 242 -2.38 -21.16 -11.34
CA GLU A 242 -2.66 -22.59 -11.20
C GLU A 242 -3.31 -22.88 -9.84
N ARG A 243 -4.51 -23.44 -9.87
CA ARG A 243 -5.22 -23.88 -8.66
C ARG A 243 -4.52 -25.04 -7.98
N THR A 244 -4.81 -25.22 -6.69
CA THR A 244 -4.45 -26.44 -5.97
C THR A 244 -5.63 -27.42 -5.97
N ASN A 245 -5.46 -28.57 -5.32
CA ASN A 245 -6.59 -29.47 -5.05
C ASN A 245 -7.59 -28.87 -4.06
N ALA A 246 -7.11 -27.99 -3.16
CA ALA A 246 -7.90 -27.40 -2.09
C ALA A 246 -8.53 -26.06 -2.49
N PHE A 247 -7.82 -25.24 -3.28
CA PHE A 247 -8.18 -23.84 -3.48
C PHE A 247 -8.14 -23.45 -4.95
N GLU A 248 -9.11 -22.62 -5.35
CA GLU A 248 -9.20 -22.00 -6.66
C GLU A 248 -8.32 -20.74 -6.73
N THR A 249 -8.00 -20.24 -7.94
CA THR A 249 -7.10 -19.09 -8.08
C THR A 249 -7.75 -17.74 -7.80
N ILE A 250 -6.94 -16.74 -7.45
CA ILE A 250 -7.39 -15.35 -7.22
C ILE A 250 -8.18 -14.82 -8.41
N GLU A 251 -7.72 -15.06 -9.64
CA GLU A 251 -8.36 -14.56 -10.86
C GLU A 251 -9.77 -15.08 -11.02
N VAL A 252 -9.96 -16.39 -10.78
CA VAL A 252 -11.26 -17.05 -10.89
C VAL A 252 -12.19 -16.56 -9.79
N ILE A 253 -11.71 -16.50 -8.55
CA ILE A 253 -12.50 -16.05 -7.38
C ILE A 253 -12.92 -14.60 -7.57
N ALA A 254 -11.98 -13.70 -7.88
CA ALA A 254 -12.25 -12.28 -8.06
C ALA A 254 -13.26 -12.05 -9.20
N LYS A 255 -13.08 -12.70 -10.35
CA LYS A 255 -14.03 -12.59 -11.49
C LYS A 255 -15.42 -13.09 -11.13
N ASP A 256 -15.56 -14.23 -10.45
CA ASP A 256 -16.87 -14.75 -10.05
C ASP A 256 -17.58 -13.76 -9.11
N ILE A 257 -16.92 -13.38 -8.02
CA ILE A 257 -17.49 -12.51 -6.98
C ILE A 257 -17.83 -11.13 -7.54
N TRP A 258 -16.94 -10.51 -8.32
CA TRP A 258 -17.18 -9.20 -8.92
C TRP A 258 -18.29 -9.25 -9.98
N SER A 259 -18.35 -10.30 -10.82
CA SER A 259 -19.41 -10.43 -11.83
C SER A 259 -20.81 -10.58 -11.22
N ARG A 260 -20.88 -11.19 -10.04
CA ARG A 260 -22.11 -11.36 -9.26
C ARG A 260 -22.41 -10.18 -8.35
N ASN A 261 -21.52 -9.18 -8.31
CA ASN A 261 -21.61 -7.99 -7.46
C ASN A 261 -21.79 -8.34 -5.97
N LEU A 262 -21.01 -9.34 -5.51
CA LEU A 262 -21.00 -9.83 -4.13
C LEU A 262 -19.91 -9.20 -3.26
N MET A 263 -18.96 -8.50 -3.88
CA MET A 263 -17.90 -7.72 -3.24
C MET A 263 -17.58 -6.51 -4.13
N PRO A 264 -17.22 -5.35 -3.58
CA PRO A 264 -16.73 -4.22 -4.36
C PRO A 264 -15.53 -4.59 -5.24
N CYS A 265 -15.53 -4.18 -6.52
CA CYS A 265 -14.42 -4.48 -7.44
C CYS A 265 -13.09 -3.79 -7.08
N ASN A 266 -13.05 -2.92 -6.07
CA ASN A 266 -11.81 -2.38 -5.52
C ASN A 266 -11.21 -3.25 -4.41
N LEU A 267 -11.85 -4.34 -4.02
CA LEU A 267 -11.31 -5.35 -3.09
C LEU A 267 -10.92 -6.59 -3.89
N LEU A 268 -9.64 -6.93 -3.86
CA LEU A 268 -9.06 -8.13 -4.49
C LEU A 268 -8.89 -9.22 -3.43
N PRO A 269 -9.74 -10.28 -3.40
CA PRO A 269 -9.60 -11.36 -2.45
C PRO A 269 -8.31 -12.15 -2.70
N PHE A 270 -7.51 -12.40 -1.67
CA PHE A 270 -6.25 -13.12 -1.78
C PHE A 270 -6.08 -14.23 -0.74
N ALA A 271 -6.88 -14.24 0.31
CA ALA A 271 -6.90 -15.31 1.31
C ALA A 271 -8.32 -15.48 1.87
N MET A 272 -8.53 -16.53 2.65
CA MET A 272 -9.77 -16.78 3.38
C MET A 272 -9.53 -17.44 4.73
N ASP A 273 -10.54 -17.36 5.59
CA ASP A 273 -10.66 -18.18 6.80
C ASP A 273 -11.32 -19.55 6.51
N SER A 274 -11.58 -20.34 7.56
CA SER A 274 -12.32 -21.61 7.44
C SER A 274 -13.83 -21.43 7.24
N GLY A 275 -14.37 -20.26 7.54
CA GLY A 275 -15.79 -19.88 7.40
C GLY A 275 -16.19 -19.47 5.98
N GLY A 276 -15.23 -19.20 5.11
CA GLY A 276 -15.45 -18.73 3.73
C GLY A 276 -15.46 -17.21 3.59
N ASN A 277 -15.07 -16.48 4.64
CA ASN A 277 -14.87 -15.03 4.59
C ASN A 277 -13.49 -14.71 4.01
N TYR A 278 -13.39 -13.57 3.34
CA TYR A 278 -12.23 -13.25 2.53
C TYR A 278 -11.33 -12.20 3.17
N TYR A 279 -10.02 -12.38 3.07
CA TYR A 279 -9.07 -11.29 3.19
C TYR A 279 -8.79 -10.72 1.82
N ALA A 280 -8.91 -9.40 1.70
CA ALA A 280 -8.83 -8.69 0.43
C ALA A 280 -7.91 -7.48 0.51
N LEU A 281 -7.13 -7.30 -0.55
CA LEU A 281 -6.34 -6.09 -0.77
C LEU A 281 -7.28 -5.02 -1.34
N ASN A 282 -7.34 -3.87 -0.71
CA ASN A 282 -7.99 -2.72 -1.30
C ASN A 282 -7.07 -2.10 -2.36
N LEU A 283 -7.43 -2.25 -3.62
CA LEU A 283 -6.62 -1.84 -4.76
C LEU A 283 -6.35 -0.33 -4.82
N LYS A 284 -7.09 0.47 -4.07
CA LYS A 284 -6.97 1.94 -4.05
C LYS A 284 -6.05 2.46 -2.96
N ASN A 285 -6.24 2.00 -1.72
CA ASN A 285 -5.46 2.48 -0.57
C ASN A 285 -4.43 1.46 -0.07
N LYS A 286 -4.34 0.30 -0.72
CA LYS A 286 -3.40 -0.81 -0.50
C LYS A 286 -3.43 -1.49 0.88
N LYS A 287 -4.39 -1.08 1.72
CA LYS A 287 -4.71 -1.72 2.99
C LYS A 287 -5.38 -3.09 2.81
N ILE A 288 -5.27 -3.92 3.83
CA ILE A 288 -5.89 -5.25 3.92
C ILE A 288 -7.19 -5.16 4.71
N TYR A 289 -8.23 -5.79 4.18
CA TYR A 289 -9.54 -5.87 4.81
C TYR A 289 -10.01 -7.31 4.91
N TYR A 290 -10.81 -7.60 5.93
CA TYR A 290 -11.57 -8.83 6.09
C TYR A 290 -13.01 -8.57 5.69
N TYR A 291 -13.52 -9.38 4.77
CA TYR A 291 -14.82 -9.22 4.14
C TYR A 291 -15.74 -10.38 4.54
N LEU A 292 -16.74 -10.05 5.35
CA LEU A 292 -17.71 -10.98 5.91
C LEU A 292 -18.79 -11.31 4.87
N THR A 293 -18.83 -12.55 4.45
CA THR A 293 -19.76 -13.08 3.43
C THR A 293 -21.03 -13.66 4.04
N ASP A 294 -20.99 -13.98 5.34
CA ASP A 294 -22.05 -14.60 6.13
C ASP A 294 -22.97 -13.59 6.84
N GLU A 295 -22.55 -12.32 6.97
CA GLU A 295 -23.34 -11.23 7.57
C GLU A 295 -24.20 -10.44 6.57
N TRP A 296 -24.60 -11.03 5.45
CA TRP A 296 -25.39 -10.32 4.44
C TRP A 296 -26.85 -10.06 4.88
N ASP A 297 -27.26 -8.79 4.95
CA ASP A 297 -28.65 -8.40 5.18
C ASP A 297 -29.39 -8.17 3.86
N GLU A 298 -30.27 -9.10 3.53
CA GLU A 298 -31.13 -9.06 2.33
C GLU A 298 -32.12 -7.87 2.30
N ASN A 299 -32.35 -7.22 3.45
CA ASN A 299 -33.22 -6.04 3.54
C ASN A 299 -32.46 -4.72 3.40
N ALA A 300 -31.12 -4.74 3.49
CA ALA A 300 -30.29 -3.56 3.35
C ALA A 300 -29.88 -3.32 1.89
N SER A 301 -29.40 -2.11 1.59
CA SER A 301 -28.79 -1.88 0.28
C SER A 301 -27.49 -2.65 0.16
N ARG A 302 -27.09 -2.93 -1.08
CA ARG A 302 -25.80 -3.57 -1.35
C ARG A 302 -24.63 -2.70 -0.86
N GLU A 303 -24.71 -1.39 -1.07
CA GLU A 303 -23.69 -0.46 -0.64
C GLU A 303 -23.55 -0.45 0.88
N TYR A 304 -24.67 -0.55 1.60
CA TYR A 304 -24.66 -0.68 3.06
C TYR A 304 -23.97 -1.99 3.47
N ASN A 305 -24.37 -3.13 2.89
CA ASN A 305 -23.70 -4.41 3.16
C ASN A 305 -22.20 -4.36 2.89
N PHE A 306 -21.78 -3.74 1.77
CA PHE A 306 -20.37 -3.60 1.44
C PHE A 306 -19.61 -2.79 2.49
N GLU A 307 -20.18 -1.68 2.96
CA GLU A 307 -19.58 -0.84 3.99
C GLU A 307 -19.56 -1.57 5.34
N THR A 308 -20.67 -2.18 5.75
CA THR A 308 -20.78 -2.84 7.05
C THR A 308 -20.08 -4.17 7.12
N ASN A 309 -19.76 -4.84 6.02
CA ASN A 309 -19.15 -6.17 6.06
C ASN A 309 -17.65 -6.13 5.74
N THR A 310 -17.09 -4.94 5.52
CA THR A 310 -15.67 -4.73 5.26
C THR A 310 -14.98 -4.22 6.53
N ARG A 311 -14.14 -5.05 7.15
CA ARG A 311 -13.39 -4.76 8.39
C ARG A 311 -11.92 -4.50 8.07
N TYR A 312 -11.32 -3.48 8.66
CA TYR A 312 -9.90 -3.20 8.46
C TYR A 312 -9.04 -4.23 9.21
N ILE A 313 -7.95 -4.68 8.60
CA ILE A 313 -7.06 -5.71 9.19
C ILE A 313 -5.62 -5.21 9.32
N ALA A 314 -5.06 -4.66 8.25
CA ALA A 314 -3.66 -4.25 8.23
C ALA A 314 -3.42 -3.12 7.24
N GLN A 315 -2.41 -2.31 7.53
CA GLN A 315 -2.08 -1.11 6.77
C GLN A 315 -1.47 -1.41 5.41
N SER A 316 -0.80 -2.55 5.28
CA SER A 316 -0.17 -3.01 4.03
C SER A 316 -0.10 -4.53 4.03
N PHE A 317 0.13 -5.09 2.83
CA PHE A 317 0.34 -6.54 2.69
C PHE A 317 1.60 -7.01 3.43
N ASN A 318 2.67 -6.23 3.43
CA ASN A 318 3.91 -6.57 4.12
C ASN A 318 3.74 -6.59 5.64
N TYR A 319 3.02 -5.63 6.21
CA TYR A 319 2.70 -5.68 7.64
C TYR A 319 1.91 -6.96 7.94
N PHE A 320 0.87 -7.24 7.15
CA PHE A 320 0.03 -8.42 7.31
C PHE A 320 0.83 -9.73 7.31
N ILE A 321 1.73 -9.94 6.35
CA ILE A 321 2.48 -11.21 6.27
C ILE A 321 3.59 -11.35 7.31
N ASN A 322 4.00 -10.28 8.00
CA ASN A 322 5.06 -10.35 9.02
C ASN A 322 4.53 -10.36 10.46
N HIS A 323 3.21 -10.23 10.66
CA HIS A 323 2.62 -10.07 11.99
C HIS A 323 1.68 -11.22 12.38
N PHE A 324 1.94 -12.45 11.92
CA PHE A 324 1.22 -13.62 12.41
C PHE A 324 1.67 -13.96 13.84
N ILE A 325 0.77 -14.55 14.62
CA ILE A 325 1.01 -14.90 16.02
C ILE A 325 1.31 -16.39 16.09
N GLU A 326 2.46 -16.77 16.65
CA GLU A 326 2.71 -18.16 17.02
C GLU A 326 1.66 -18.61 18.04
N GLU A 327 1.10 -19.81 17.88
CA GLU A 327 0.28 -20.38 18.94
C GLU A 327 1.16 -20.57 20.18
N GLU A 328 0.80 -19.94 21.30
CA GLU A 328 1.37 -20.32 22.59
C GLU A 328 0.91 -21.77 22.88
N GLU A 329 1.87 -22.71 22.97
CA GLU A 329 1.63 -24.12 23.35
C GLU A 329 0.88 -24.29 24.69
#